data_AF-A0A3D0Y239-F1
#
_entry.id   AF-A0A3D0Y239-F1
#
_cell.length_a   1.000
_cell.length_b   1.000
_cell.length_c   1.000
_cell.angle_alpha   90.00
_cell.angle_beta   90.00
_cell.angle_gamma   90.00
#
_symmetry.space_group_name_H-M   'P 1'
#
loop_
_entity.id
_entity.type
_entity.pdbx_description
1 polymer ?
#
loop_
_entity_poly.entity_id
_entity_poly.type
_entity_poly.pdbx_seq_one_letter_code
_entity_poly.pdbx_strand_id
1 'polypeptide(L)'
;MIIITSGRGNVDIDAYGGAIAYAYLLNLIGIKAKAVCTGNLNESITPSLLKLEYKLDDYTKSEDDKFIVVDVSYKDFFDKIVEEDKIIEIIDHHYGYEEYWKEKLGEKAIDKRS
;
A
#
# COMPACT_ATOMS: atom_id res chain seq x y z
N MET A 1 -5.15 13.21 -0.18
CA MET A 1 -4.01 12.80 0.68
C MET A 1 -3.26 11.66 -0.02
N ILE A 2 -2.00 11.33 0.30
CA ILE A 2 -1.42 10.06 -0.18
C ILE A 2 -1.82 8.95 0.78
N ILE A 3 -2.46 7.91 0.27
CA ILE A 3 -2.90 6.74 1.03
C ILE A 3 -2.03 5.56 0.59
N ILE A 4 -1.30 4.98 1.54
CA ILE A 4 -0.49 3.78 1.34
C ILE A 4 -1.31 2.58 1.82
N THR A 5 -1.55 1.64 0.93
CA THR A 5 -2.42 0.48 1.18
C THR A 5 -1.87 -0.76 0.50
N SER A 6 -2.48 -1.92 0.75
CA SER A 6 -2.13 -3.19 0.11
C SER A 6 -3.40 -3.91 -0.37
N GLY A 7 -3.49 -5.22 -0.16
CA GLY A 7 -4.59 -6.07 -0.60
C GLY A 7 -5.78 -6.16 0.37
N ARG A 8 -6.89 -6.68 -0.13
CA ARG A 8 -8.18 -6.83 0.58
C ARG A 8 -8.30 -8.05 1.48
N GLY A 9 -7.32 -8.95 1.51
CA GLY A 9 -7.42 -10.18 2.28
C GLY A 9 -6.07 -10.82 2.55
N ASN A 10 -5.97 -11.48 3.71
CA ASN A 10 -4.77 -12.13 4.20
C ASN A 10 -3.54 -11.20 4.25
N VAL A 11 -3.75 -9.93 4.60
CA VAL A 11 -2.69 -8.92 4.74
C VAL A 11 -1.66 -9.46 5.72
N ASP A 12 -0.44 -9.65 5.25
CA ASP A 12 0.65 -10.18 6.03
C ASP A 12 1.54 -9.06 6.58
N ILE A 13 2.62 -9.45 7.25
CA ILE A 13 3.56 -8.52 7.87
C ILE A 13 4.31 -7.64 6.86
N ASP A 14 4.53 -8.10 5.62
CA ASP A 14 5.20 -7.29 4.58
C ASP A 14 4.27 -6.19 4.09
N ALA A 15 3.04 -6.55 3.71
CA ALA A 15 1.98 -5.59 3.37
C ALA A 15 1.72 -4.58 4.50
N TYR A 16 1.53 -5.06 5.74
CA TYR A 16 1.22 -4.23 6.91
C TYR A 16 2.40 -3.31 7.27
N GLY A 17 3.59 -3.89 7.42
CA GLY A 17 4.79 -3.17 7.79
C GLY A 17 5.24 -2.20 6.70
N GLY A 18 5.17 -2.63 5.44
CA GLY A 18 5.53 -1.84 4.26
C GLY A 18 4.66 -0.60 4.12
N ALA A 19 3.33 -0.72 4.31
CA ALA A 19 2.43 0.42 4.24
C ALA A 19 2.76 1.48 5.30
N ILE A 20 2.96 1.04 6.55
CA ILE A 20 3.31 1.90 7.68
C ILE A 20 4.68 2.55 7.47
N ALA A 21 5.68 1.76 7.11
CA ALA A 21 7.04 2.24 6.90
C ALA A 21 7.12 3.26 5.77
N TYR A 22 6.39 3.04 4.67
CA TYR A 22 6.44 3.96 3.55
C TYR A 22 5.68 5.26 3.83
N ALA A 23 4.51 5.19 4.48
CA ALA A 23 3.82 6.40 4.95
C ALA A 23 4.71 7.20 5.92
N TYR A 24 5.41 6.52 6.83
CA TYR A 24 6.35 7.16 7.75
C TYR A 24 7.50 7.86 7.01
N LEU A 25 8.14 7.19 6.05
CA LEU A 25 9.19 7.76 5.21
C LEU A 25 8.71 9.00 4.45
N LEU A 26 7.55 8.92 3.79
CA LEU A 26 6.99 10.04 3.04
C LEU A 26 6.75 11.26 3.94
N ASN A 27 6.20 11.04 5.14
CA ASN A 27 6.00 12.12 6.10
C ASN A 27 7.32 12.73 6.56
N LEU A 28 8.38 11.93 6.77
CA LEU A 28 9.71 12.44 7.13
C LEU A 28 10.32 13.34 6.05
N ILE A 29 10.01 13.09 4.77
CA ILE A 29 10.47 13.92 3.65
C ILE A 29 9.48 15.03 3.26
N GLY A 30 8.48 15.31 4.11
CA GLY A 30 7.54 16.42 3.95
C GLY A 30 6.35 16.13 3.02
N ILE A 31 6.16 14.88 2.61
CA ILE A 31 5.02 14.45 1.80
C ILE A 31 3.96 13.85 2.72
N LYS A 32 2.79 14.50 2.81
CA LYS A 32 1.69 14.03 3.65
C LYS A 32 1.17 12.68 3.15
N ALA A 33 1.31 11.65 3.99
CA ALA A 33 0.83 10.30 3.71
C ALA A 33 0.20 9.65 4.94
N LYS A 34 -0.69 8.68 4.70
CA LYS A 34 -1.30 7.82 5.73
C LYS A 34 -1.18 6.36 5.32
N ALA A 35 -0.96 5.46 6.28
CA ALA A 35 -1.00 4.03 6.05
C ALA A 35 -2.39 3.52 6.38
N VAL A 36 -3.14 3.04 5.38
CA VAL A 36 -4.51 2.58 5.55
C VAL A 36 -4.65 1.22 4.90
N CYS A 37 -5.26 0.26 5.60
CA CYS A 37 -5.72 -0.97 5.00
C CYS A 37 -6.97 -1.47 5.73
N THR A 38 -7.99 -1.83 4.95
CA THR A 38 -9.27 -2.41 5.39
C THR A 38 -9.35 -3.92 5.18
N GLY A 39 -8.29 -4.52 4.60
CA GLY A 39 -8.14 -5.95 4.46
C GLY A 39 -7.98 -6.68 5.80
N ASN A 40 -8.38 -7.96 5.83
CA ASN A 40 -8.18 -8.80 7.02
C ASN A 40 -6.70 -9.08 7.22
N LEU A 41 -6.18 -8.77 8.42
CA LEU A 41 -4.84 -9.10 8.87
C LEU A 41 -4.72 -10.61 9.11
N ASN A 42 -3.58 -11.20 8.76
CA ASN A 42 -3.29 -12.61 9.02
C ASN A 42 -2.38 -12.81 10.26
N GLU A 43 -2.14 -14.07 10.61
CA GLU A 43 -1.40 -14.49 11.82
C GLU A 43 0.08 -14.06 11.85
N SER A 44 0.66 -13.65 10.72
CA SER A 44 2.04 -13.13 10.71
C SER A 44 2.15 -11.78 11.43
N ILE A 45 1.04 -11.06 11.58
CA ILE A 45 0.95 -9.81 12.34
C ILE A 45 0.65 -10.14 13.79
N THR A 46 1.72 -10.24 14.58
CA THR A 46 1.61 -10.64 15.99
C THR A 46 0.88 -9.58 16.86
N PRO A 47 0.25 -9.99 17.98
CA PRO A 47 -0.35 -9.05 18.92
C PRO A 47 0.61 -8.02 19.51
N SER A 48 1.91 -8.32 19.59
CA SER A 48 2.92 -7.34 20.02
C SER A 48 3.16 -6.26 18.97
N LEU A 49 3.11 -6.61 17.68
CA LEU A 49 3.24 -5.65 16.58
C LEU A 49 2.07 -4.65 16.58
N LEU A 50 0.85 -5.13 16.83
CA LEU A 50 -0.36 -4.30 16.91
C LEU A 50 -0.37 -3.32 18.10
N LYS A 51 0.49 -3.53 19.10
CA LYS A 51 0.62 -2.65 20.28
C LYS A 51 1.67 -1.56 20.11
N LEU A 52 2.41 -1.57 18.99
CA LEU A 52 3.34 -0.49 18.70
C LEU A 52 2.59 0.81 18.43
N GLU A 53 3.29 1.93 18.61
CA GLU A 53 2.78 3.25 18.27
C GLU A 53 2.53 3.39 16.75
N TYR A 54 3.38 2.76 15.95
CA TYR A 54 3.28 2.72 14.50
C TYR A 54 2.29 1.65 14.06
N LYS A 55 1.11 2.08 13.61
CA LYS A 55 0.00 1.23 13.18
C LYS A 55 -0.76 1.89 12.03
N LEU A 56 -1.69 1.16 11.44
CA LEU A 56 -2.58 1.71 10.40
C LEU A 56 -3.43 2.86 10.97
N ASP A 57 -3.61 3.88 10.14
CA ASP A 57 -4.43 5.06 10.39
C ASP A 57 -5.91 4.77 10.18
N ASP A 58 -6.76 5.51 10.90
CA ASP A 58 -8.18 5.61 10.58
C ASP A 58 -8.38 6.29 9.21
N TYR A 59 -9.38 5.81 8.48
CA TYR A 59 -9.68 6.27 7.13
C TYR A 59 -11.05 6.91 7.02
N THR A 60 -11.06 8.10 6.42
CA THR A 60 -12.26 8.74 5.88
C THR A 60 -11.95 9.12 4.46
N LYS A 61 -12.75 8.58 3.53
CA LYS A 61 -12.54 8.77 2.11
C LYS A 61 -12.59 10.25 1.74
N SER A 62 -11.62 10.69 0.93
CA SER A 62 -11.61 12.00 0.29
C SER A 62 -11.51 11.87 -1.23
N GLU A 63 -12.11 12.81 -1.96
CA GLU A 63 -12.02 12.83 -3.42
C GLU A 63 -10.60 13.07 -3.94
N ASP A 64 -9.79 13.81 -3.16
CA ASP A 64 -8.40 14.16 -3.46
C ASP A 64 -7.38 13.10 -3.03
N ASP A 65 -7.84 11.90 -2.67
CA ASP A 65 -6.96 10.80 -2.32
C ASP A 65 -6.21 10.25 -3.54
N LYS A 66 -4.93 9.95 -3.33
CA LYS A 66 -4.05 9.27 -4.28
C LYS A 66 -3.52 8.02 -3.61
N PHE A 67 -3.39 6.94 -4.36
CA PHE A 67 -3.05 5.64 -3.80
C PHE A 67 -1.64 5.22 -4.19
N ILE A 68 -0.93 4.68 -3.21
CA ILE A 68 0.24 3.85 -3.44
C ILE A 68 -0.09 2.46 -2.93
N VAL A 69 0.09 1.46 -3.79
CA VAL A 69 -0.20 0.06 -3.45
C VAL A 69 1.11 -0.67 -3.20
N VAL A 70 1.22 -1.33 -2.05
CA VAL A 70 2.39 -2.12 -1.65
C VAL A 70 2.06 -3.61 -1.60
N ASP A 71 3.04 -4.45 -1.93
CA ASP A 71 3.00 -5.91 -1.79
C ASP A 71 1.93 -6.64 -2.65
N VAL A 72 1.26 -5.90 -3.54
CA VAL A 72 0.31 -6.48 -4.49
C VAL A 72 0.18 -5.61 -5.73
N SER A 73 0.21 -6.24 -6.89
CA SER A 73 0.03 -5.60 -8.20
C SER A 73 -1.17 -6.14 -8.97
N TYR A 74 -1.72 -7.29 -8.58
CA TYR A 74 -2.94 -7.80 -9.21
C TYR A 74 -4.17 -7.06 -8.66
N LYS A 75 -4.80 -6.24 -9.52
CA LYS A 75 -5.95 -5.39 -9.19
C LYS A 75 -7.11 -6.09 -8.49
N ASP A 76 -7.35 -7.36 -8.81
CA ASP A 76 -8.38 -8.17 -8.19
C ASP A 76 -8.03 -8.54 -6.74
N PHE A 77 -6.89 -8.13 -6.21
CA PHE A 77 -6.55 -8.31 -4.80
C PHE A 77 -6.45 -7.00 -4.05
N PHE A 78 -6.58 -5.84 -4.71
CA PHE A 78 -6.47 -4.54 -4.04
C PHE A 78 -7.52 -4.34 -2.96
N ASP A 79 -7.13 -3.59 -1.91
CA ASP A 79 -8.05 -3.07 -0.92
C ASP A 79 -9.24 -2.36 -1.59
N LYS A 80 -10.43 -2.49 -1.00
CA LYS A 80 -11.69 -1.94 -1.55
C LYS A 80 -11.70 -0.42 -1.62
N ILE A 81 -10.81 0.24 -0.86
CA ILE A 81 -10.67 1.70 -0.90
C ILE A 81 -9.91 2.20 -2.14
N VAL A 82 -9.18 1.32 -2.84
CA VAL A 82 -8.33 1.71 -3.96
C VAL A 82 -9.17 2.10 -5.18
N GLU A 83 -8.90 3.28 -5.71
CA GLU A 83 -9.39 3.73 -7.01
C GLU A 83 -8.25 3.63 -8.03
N GLU A 84 -8.39 2.72 -9.00
CA GLU A 84 -7.30 2.35 -9.93
C GLU A 84 -6.75 3.54 -10.73
N ASP A 85 -7.60 4.50 -11.09
CA ASP A 85 -7.22 5.70 -11.83
C ASP A 85 -6.51 6.75 -10.96
N LYS A 86 -6.52 6.55 -9.64
CA LYS A 86 -5.84 7.41 -8.66
C LYS A 86 -4.60 6.75 -8.07
N ILE A 87 -4.20 5.57 -8.58
CA ILE A 87 -2.93 4.94 -8.24
C ILE A 87 -1.81 5.76 -8.87
N ILE A 88 -0.87 6.21 -8.05
CA ILE A 88 0.27 7.00 -8.49
C ILE A 88 1.59 6.23 -8.43
N GLU A 89 1.62 5.09 -7.74
CA GLU A 89 2.81 4.25 -7.55
C GLU A 89 2.39 2.85 -7.12
N ILE A 90 3.15 1.83 -7.55
CA ILE A 90 3.06 0.46 -7.05
C ILE A 90 4.46 0.00 -6.65
N ILE A 91 4.54 -0.64 -5.48
CA ILE A 91 5.77 -1.25 -4.97
C ILE A 91 5.43 -2.72 -4.69
N ASP A 92 5.84 -3.60 -5.57
CA ASP A 92 5.55 -5.03 -5.46
C ASP A 92 6.79 -5.86 -5.79
N HIS A 93 6.81 -7.09 -5.28
CA HIS A 93 7.86 -8.08 -5.55
C HIS A 93 7.30 -9.40 -6.11
N HIS A 94 5.98 -9.46 -6.36
CA HIS A 94 5.29 -10.55 -7.05
C HIS A 94 5.33 -10.37 -8.57
N TYR A 95 5.18 -11.49 -9.29
CA TYR A 95 5.22 -11.51 -10.75
C TYR A 95 3.83 -11.34 -11.40
N GLY A 96 3.80 -10.82 -12.63
CA GLY A 96 2.71 -11.00 -13.58
C GLY A 96 1.94 -9.74 -14.03
N TYR A 97 2.22 -8.57 -13.46
CA TYR A 97 1.56 -7.30 -13.78
C TYR A 97 2.54 -6.16 -14.10
N GLU A 98 3.82 -6.48 -14.26
CA GLU A 98 4.91 -5.52 -14.46
C GLU A 98 4.69 -4.69 -15.73
N GLU A 99 4.40 -5.34 -16.87
CA GLU A 99 4.16 -4.64 -18.13
C GLU A 99 2.97 -3.69 -18.05
N TYR A 100 1.86 -4.15 -17.49
CA TYR A 100 0.65 -3.35 -17.33
C TYR A 100 0.92 -2.08 -16.50
N TRP A 101 1.57 -2.22 -15.36
CA TRP A 101 1.85 -1.07 -14.50
C TRP A 101 2.96 -0.19 -15.05
N LYS A 102 3.97 -0.75 -15.73
CA LYS A 102 5.01 0.02 -16.40
C LYS A 102 4.43 0.88 -17.52
N GLU A 103 3.48 0.37 -18.30
CA GLU A 103 2.77 1.17 -19.31
C GLU A 103 1.94 2.30 -18.67
N LYS A 104 1.29 2.05 -17.53
CA LYS A 104 0.41 3.01 -16.84
C LYS A 104 1.17 4.05 -16.00
N LEU A 105 2.27 3.67 -15.35
CA LEU A 105 2.96 4.45 -14.30
C LEU A 105 4.43 4.77 -14.61
N GLY A 106 5.02 4.16 -15.64
CA GLY A 106 6.43 4.32 -15.97
C GLY A 106 7.35 3.89 -14.82
N GLU A 107 8.30 4.74 -14.43
CA GLU A 107 9.26 4.49 -13.34
C GLU A 107 8.60 4.31 -11.96
N LYS A 108 7.33 4.70 -11.81
CA LYS A 108 6.58 4.53 -10.56
C LYS A 108 5.92 3.15 -10.41
N ALA A 109 6.14 2.25 -11.37
CA ALA A 109 5.88 0.82 -11.22
C ALA A 109 7.16 0.14 -10.73
N ILE A 110 7.43 0.22 -9.43
CA ILE A 110 8.66 -0.31 -8.84
C ILE A 110 8.48 -1.81 -8.60
N ASP A 111 9.09 -2.60 -9.48
CA ASP A 111 9.44 -4.00 -9.24
C ASP A 111 10.91 -4.08 -8.80
N LYS A 112 11.14 -4.54 -7.57
CA LYS A 112 12.48 -4.60 -6.94
C LYS A 112 13.38 -5.73 -7.44
N ARG A 113 13.04 -6.43 -8.53
CA ARG A 113 13.89 -7.49 -9.12
C ARG A 113 14.56 -7.11 -10.45
N SER A 114 14.48 -5.85 -10.89
CA SER A 114 15.14 -5.34 -12.11
C SER A 114 16.58 -4.87 -11.92
#